data_AF-A0A0S6XG31-F1
#
_entry.id   AF-A0A0S6XG31-F1
#
_cell.length_a   1.000
_cell.length_b   1.000
_cell.length_c   1.000
_cell.angle_alpha   90.00
_cell.angle_beta   90.00
_cell.angle_gamma   90.00
#
_symmetry.space_group_name_H-M   'P 1'
#
loop_
_entity.id
_entity.type
_entity.pdbx_description
1 polymer ?
#
loop_
_entity_poly.entity_id
_entity_poly.type
_entity_poly.pdbx_seq_one_letter_code
_entity_poly.pdbx_strand_id
1 'polypeptide(L)'
;MGLHIESSYSHPKRSPFEAEMGRRVWWSLMLYDARMCEFLDNQGSPLDPTWDCKIPLNVNSFDLRPEMKEPPVLQDKPTESIFAVIRGHIGDFLRYSAFHLDFVNPALKAIVTHNRPHITGSVAALEQFIEEKYLKFCDESNPLHFMTIWSTRCHLAKIRLAEHYSKHSKSQPLQAGKDDDTEAHHALRMLECDAKLISSPLIRQFYWCVNLAFPFPAWMFIAQQLKRRPLTDMAERSWEIMDANYKARWMHTDQPNSPFRRIWAKMIGQAWQARVDAYRHLGMPLEQPQVITHLKEKMGMDFTGLPHMEETAVMKLDHLSLAPSQGLGSGPNAQSQGFGFGNQSFDQSHLETAMQPYLDPQASGVMDMDFSALDEFLWQ
;
A
#
# COMPACT_ATOMS: atom_id res chain seq x y z
N MET A 1 -6.02 10.23 -25.53
CA MET A 1 -4.64 10.76 -25.38
C MET A 1 -3.53 9.70 -25.49
N GLY A 2 -3.81 8.39 -25.39
CA GLY A 2 -2.80 7.35 -25.67
C GLY A 2 -1.63 7.26 -24.67
N LEU A 3 -1.76 7.85 -23.48
CA LEU A 3 -0.66 8.00 -22.52
C LEU A 3 -0.07 6.67 -22.02
N HIS A 4 -0.86 5.60 -22.11
CA HIS A 4 -0.50 4.23 -21.75
C HIS A 4 0.36 3.52 -22.80
N ILE A 5 0.44 4.07 -24.02
CA ILE A 5 1.16 3.48 -25.14
C ILE A 5 2.44 4.29 -25.39
N GLU A 6 3.61 3.70 -25.17
CA GLU A 6 4.90 4.37 -25.34
C GLU A 6 5.15 4.76 -26.80
N SER A 7 4.75 3.92 -27.75
CA SER A 7 4.87 4.23 -29.19
C SER A 7 4.06 5.46 -29.61
N SER A 8 3.01 5.83 -28.84
CA SER A 8 2.24 7.05 -29.11
C SER A 8 3.07 8.33 -28.96
N TYR A 9 4.16 8.28 -28.18
CA TYR A 9 5.09 9.40 -28.01
C TYR A 9 6.09 9.54 -29.15
N SER A 10 6.21 8.54 -30.03
CA SER A 10 7.09 8.58 -31.20
C SER A 10 6.47 9.33 -32.39
N HIS A 11 5.25 9.87 -32.23
CA HIS A 11 4.59 10.64 -33.28
C HIS A 11 5.34 11.96 -33.55
N PRO A 12 5.58 12.37 -34.81
CA PRO A 12 6.40 13.55 -35.14
C PRO A 12 5.92 14.88 -34.56
N LYS A 13 4.65 14.95 -34.13
CA LYS A 13 4.05 16.13 -33.49
C LYS A 13 4.24 16.17 -31.97
N ARG A 14 4.83 15.14 -31.36
CA ARG A 14 5.06 15.10 -29.91
C ARG A 14 6.50 15.43 -29.56
N SER A 15 6.69 16.39 -28.66
CA SER A 15 8.02 16.73 -28.16
C SER A 15 8.48 15.74 -27.07
N PRO A 16 9.80 15.61 -26.83
CA PRO A 16 10.34 14.89 -25.68
C PRO A 16 9.77 15.37 -24.34
N PHE A 17 9.45 16.67 -24.24
CA PHE A 17 8.78 17.24 -23.08
C PHE A 17 7.37 16.66 -22.89
N GLU A 18 6.55 16.63 -23.94
CA GLU A 18 5.20 16.04 -23.87
C GLU A 18 5.23 14.54 -23.58
N ALA A 19 6.25 13.83 -24.08
CA ALA A 19 6.46 12.43 -23.75
C ALA A 19 6.74 12.23 -22.25
N GLU A 20 7.66 13.02 -21.69
CA GLU A 20 7.99 12.94 -20.26
C GLU A 20 6.81 13.37 -19.37
N MET A 21 6.08 14.42 -19.74
CA MET A 21 4.85 14.83 -19.03
C MET A 21 3.80 13.73 -19.08
N GLY A 22 3.62 13.09 -20.24
CA GLY A 22 2.70 11.96 -20.43
C GLY A 22 3.04 10.77 -19.53
N ARG A 23 4.32 10.38 -19.46
CA ARG A 23 4.79 9.32 -18.55
C ARG A 23 4.52 9.66 -17.09
N ARG A 24 4.86 10.88 -16.66
CA ARG A 24 4.63 11.34 -15.27
C ARG A 24 3.16 11.31 -14.88
N VAL A 25 2.28 11.80 -15.76
CA VAL A 25 0.83 11.79 -15.53
C VAL A 25 0.31 10.35 -15.47
N TRP A 26 0.65 9.52 -16.45
CA TRP A 26 0.20 8.14 -16.50
C TRP A 26 0.59 7.35 -15.26
N TRP A 27 1.87 7.38 -14.88
CA TRP A 27 2.35 6.68 -13.69
C TRP A 27 1.72 7.20 -12.40
N SER A 28 1.53 8.53 -12.28
CA SER A 28 0.87 9.11 -11.11
C SER A 28 -0.57 8.62 -10.97
N LEU A 29 -1.32 8.59 -12.08
CA LEU A 29 -2.69 8.07 -12.10
C LEU A 29 -2.74 6.59 -11.75
N MET A 30 -1.95 5.75 -12.42
CA MET A 30 -1.99 4.29 -12.18
C MET A 30 -1.58 3.93 -10.75
N LEU A 31 -0.58 4.60 -10.18
CA LEU A 31 -0.17 4.37 -8.79
C LEU A 31 -1.19 4.89 -7.78
N TYR A 32 -1.91 5.97 -8.10
CA TYR A 32 -2.99 6.47 -7.27
C TYR A 32 -4.20 5.54 -7.33
N ASP A 33 -4.65 5.17 -8.52
CA ASP A 33 -5.77 4.25 -8.74
C ASP A 33 -5.48 2.88 -8.11
N ALA A 34 -4.24 2.36 -8.22
CA ALA A 34 -3.85 1.13 -7.54
C ALA A 34 -4.01 1.25 -6.02
N ARG A 35 -3.64 2.40 -5.45
CA ARG A 35 -3.84 2.64 -4.02
C ARG A 35 -5.32 2.72 -3.66
N MET A 36 -6.17 3.30 -4.50
CA MET A 36 -7.61 3.36 -4.27
C MET A 36 -8.28 1.98 -4.38
N CYS A 37 -7.85 1.13 -5.32
CA CYS A 37 -8.32 -0.25 -5.43
C CYS A 37 -7.91 -1.12 -4.23
N GLU A 38 -6.89 -0.74 -3.46
CA GLU A 38 -6.59 -1.45 -2.20
C GLU A 38 -7.60 -1.12 -1.08
N PHE A 39 -8.38 -0.05 -1.22
CA PHE A 39 -9.38 0.38 -0.22
C PHE A 39 -10.81 -0.01 -0.62
N LEU A 40 -11.10 0.07 -1.90
CA LEU A 40 -12.38 -0.26 -2.48
C LEU A 40 -12.28 -1.71 -2.93
N ASP A 41 -13.22 -2.59 -2.55
CA ASP A 41 -13.31 -4.03 -2.89
C ASP A 41 -13.44 -4.31 -4.40
N ASN A 42 -12.66 -3.61 -5.21
CA ASN A 42 -12.86 -3.44 -6.62
C ASN A 42 -11.98 -4.43 -7.37
N GLN A 43 -12.64 -5.26 -8.17
CA GLN A 43 -12.02 -6.33 -8.92
C GLN A 43 -11.24 -5.75 -10.11
N GLY A 44 -9.96 -5.44 -9.88
CA GLY A 44 -9.03 -4.97 -10.90
C GLY A 44 -8.03 -3.96 -10.37
N SER A 45 -6.74 -4.20 -10.62
CA SER A 45 -5.68 -3.22 -10.34
C SER A 45 -5.16 -2.65 -11.66
N PRO A 46 -5.02 -1.32 -11.77
CA PRO A 46 -4.46 -0.67 -12.95
C PRO A 46 -2.98 -1.03 -13.20
N LEU A 47 -2.31 -1.62 -12.21
CA LEU A 47 -0.99 -2.21 -12.33
C LEU A 47 -1.08 -3.63 -12.91
N ASP A 48 -1.64 -3.74 -14.11
CA ASP A 48 -1.55 -4.93 -14.94
C ASP A 48 -0.52 -4.74 -16.07
N PRO A 49 -0.02 -5.82 -16.69
CA PRO A 49 0.95 -5.75 -17.78
C PRO A 49 0.30 -5.48 -19.15
N THR A 50 -0.81 -4.72 -19.24
CA THR A 50 -1.53 -4.47 -20.52
C THR A 50 -1.09 -3.20 -21.26
N TRP A 51 -0.26 -2.37 -20.64
CA TRP A 51 0.27 -1.12 -21.21
C TRP A 51 1.81 -1.08 -21.17
N ASP A 52 2.46 -0.21 -21.97
CA ASP A 52 3.93 -0.21 -22.14
C ASP A 52 4.61 1.15 -21.86
N CYS A 53 3.87 2.10 -21.27
CA CYS A 53 4.39 3.40 -20.83
C CYS A 53 5.66 3.27 -19.98
N LYS A 54 6.76 3.89 -20.42
CA LYS A 54 8.05 3.82 -19.70
C LYS A 54 8.01 4.58 -18.38
N ILE A 55 8.86 4.14 -17.45
CA ILE A 55 9.10 4.83 -16.17
C ILE A 55 9.56 6.28 -16.44
N PRO A 56 9.12 7.27 -15.64
CA PRO A 56 9.57 8.65 -15.76
C PRO A 56 11.10 8.78 -15.66
N LEU A 57 11.66 9.81 -16.28
CA LEU A 57 13.10 10.04 -16.26
C LEU A 57 13.53 10.73 -14.95
N ASN A 58 14.72 10.36 -14.46
CA ASN A 58 15.39 11.05 -13.34
C ASN A 58 16.11 12.30 -13.86
N VAL A 59 15.36 13.40 -13.95
CA VAL A 59 15.82 14.69 -14.52
C VAL A 59 15.25 15.84 -13.71
N ASN A 60 15.94 16.99 -13.73
CA ASN A 60 15.45 18.18 -13.03
C ASN A 60 14.40 18.90 -13.86
N SER A 61 13.58 19.70 -13.20
CA SER A 61 12.51 20.48 -13.84
C SER A 61 13.07 21.52 -14.81
N PHE A 62 14.24 22.09 -14.53
CA PHE A 62 14.92 23.04 -15.43
C PHE A 62 15.49 22.41 -16.71
N ASP A 63 15.66 21.09 -16.71
CA ASP A 63 16.06 20.31 -17.88
C ASP A 63 14.88 20.02 -18.82
N LEU A 64 13.64 20.32 -18.40
CA LEU A 64 12.41 20.06 -19.14
C LEU A 64 11.83 21.36 -19.70
N ARG A 65 11.82 21.51 -21.03
CA ARG A 65 11.30 22.70 -21.74
C ARG A 65 10.45 22.27 -22.94
N PRO A 66 9.32 22.96 -23.22
CA PRO A 66 8.44 22.60 -24.34
C PRO A 66 9.14 22.55 -25.70
N GLU A 67 10.17 23.39 -25.90
CA GLU A 67 10.89 23.54 -27.17
C GLU A 67 12.00 22.50 -27.39
N MET A 68 12.19 21.56 -26.45
CA MET A 68 13.20 20.52 -26.57
C MET A 68 12.96 19.65 -27.81
N LYS A 69 14.04 19.35 -28.51
CA LYS A 69 14.03 18.44 -29.68
C LYS A 69 14.64 17.08 -29.36
N GLU A 70 15.50 17.03 -28.35
CA GLU A 70 16.18 15.83 -27.88
C GLU A 70 15.77 15.51 -26.44
N PRO A 71 15.77 14.24 -26.02
CA PRO A 71 15.54 13.86 -24.63
C PRO A 71 16.56 14.49 -23.67
N PRO A 72 16.17 14.84 -22.42
CA PRO A 72 17.09 15.33 -21.42
C PRO A 72 18.13 14.27 -21.03
N VAL A 73 19.30 14.73 -20.58
CA VAL A 73 20.34 13.86 -20.05
C VAL A 73 19.91 13.34 -18.68
N LEU A 74 19.99 12.02 -18.50
CA LEU A 74 19.70 11.37 -17.22
C LEU A 74 20.71 11.79 -16.15
N GLN A 75 20.20 12.05 -14.95
CA GLN A 75 21.02 12.39 -13.81
C GLN A 75 21.31 11.14 -12.96
N ASP A 76 22.56 10.99 -12.53
CA ASP A 76 22.96 9.94 -11.58
C ASP A 76 22.67 10.31 -10.12
N LYS A 77 22.40 11.59 -9.85
CA LYS A 77 22.06 12.12 -8.53
C LYS A 77 20.54 12.28 -8.38
N PRO A 78 20.02 12.35 -7.14
CA PRO A 78 18.63 12.67 -6.89
C PRO A 78 18.22 13.99 -7.55
N THR A 79 17.09 13.97 -8.26
CA THR A 79 16.42 15.16 -8.79
C THR A 79 15.06 15.34 -8.13
N GLU A 80 14.34 16.41 -8.48
CA GLU A 80 12.97 16.64 -8.02
C GLU A 80 11.99 15.51 -8.42
N SER A 81 12.35 14.67 -9.41
CA SER A 81 11.51 13.54 -9.84
C SER A 81 11.82 12.21 -9.15
N ILE A 82 12.84 12.14 -8.28
CA ILE A 82 13.30 10.87 -7.68
C ILE A 82 12.17 10.06 -7.02
N PHE A 83 11.25 10.73 -6.33
CA PHE A 83 10.10 10.09 -5.69
C PHE A 83 9.20 9.38 -6.70
N ALA A 84 8.89 10.04 -7.81
CA ALA A 84 8.07 9.47 -8.89
C ALA A 84 8.79 8.34 -9.64
N VAL A 85 10.10 8.51 -9.88
CA VAL A 85 10.93 7.52 -10.58
C VAL A 85 11.00 6.21 -9.79
N ILE A 86 11.31 6.27 -8.49
CA ILE A 86 11.40 5.07 -7.66
C ILE A 86 10.03 4.37 -7.54
N ARG A 87 8.94 5.13 -7.34
CA ARG A 87 7.60 4.53 -7.33
C ARG A 87 7.25 3.88 -8.68
N GLY A 88 7.71 4.45 -9.79
CA GLY A 88 7.61 3.84 -11.12
C GLY A 88 8.33 2.50 -11.21
N HIS A 89 9.58 2.40 -10.73
CA HIS A 89 10.31 1.12 -10.69
C HIS A 89 9.61 0.06 -9.84
N ILE A 90 9.12 0.45 -8.66
CA ILE A 90 8.37 -0.44 -7.77
C ILE A 90 7.07 -0.92 -8.43
N GLY A 91 6.31 0.02 -9.02
CA GLY A 91 5.08 -0.28 -9.73
C GLY A 91 5.32 -1.18 -10.93
N ASP A 92 6.36 -0.93 -11.71
CA ASP A 92 6.71 -1.75 -12.87
C ASP A 92 7.07 -3.19 -12.46
N PHE A 93 7.87 -3.35 -11.41
CA PHE A 93 8.15 -4.67 -10.85
C PHE A 93 6.88 -5.41 -10.44
N LEU A 94 5.95 -4.73 -9.76
CA LEU A 94 4.69 -5.34 -9.31
C LEU A 94 3.83 -5.84 -10.48
N ARG A 95 3.73 -5.08 -11.57
CA ARG A 95 2.94 -5.45 -12.77
C ARG A 95 3.34 -6.79 -13.37
N TYR A 96 4.60 -7.19 -13.23
CA TYR A 96 5.15 -8.44 -13.75
C TYR A 96 5.39 -9.50 -12.66
N SER A 97 5.04 -9.20 -11.41
CA SER A 97 5.25 -10.12 -10.30
C SER A 97 4.15 -11.17 -10.26
N ALA A 98 4.54 -12.46 -10.22
CA ALA A 98 3.58 -13.56 -10.16
C ALA A 98 2.63 -13.41 -8.98
N PHE A 99 3.16 -13.11 -7.77
CA PHE A 99 2.34 -12.95 -6.58
C PHE A 99 1.30 -11.83 -6.72
N HIS A 100 1.62 -10.73 -7.41
CA HIS A 100 0.66 -9.64 -7.66
C HIS A 100 -0.43 -10.10 -8.64
N LEU A 101 -0.04 -10.81 -9.70
CA LEU A 101 -0.97 -11.34 -10.69
C LEU A 101 -1.86 -12.47 -10.15
N ASP A 102 -1.41 -13.22 -9.13
CA ASP A 102 -2.28 -14.16 -8.40
C ASP A 102 -3.53 -13.46 -7.83
N PHE A 103 -3.41 -12.19 -7.43
CA PHE A 103 -4.51 -11.41 -6.88
C PHE A 103 -5.27 -10.64 -7.96
N VAL A 104 -4.55 -9.96 -8.85
CA VAL A 104 -5.18 -9.02 -9.79
C VAL A 104 -5.87 -9.75 -10.95
N ASN A 105 -5.14 -10.62 -11.64
CA ASN A 105 -5.67 -11.40 -12.76
C ASN A 105 -4.70 -12.56 -13.09
N PRO A 106 -5.00 -13.78 -12.60
CA PRO A 106 -4.14 -14.94 -12.81
C PRO A 106 -3.89 -15.31 -14.27
N ALA A 107 -4.82 -14.97 -15.18
CA ALA A 107 -4.70 -15.26 -16.60
C ALA A 107 -3.54 -14.48 -17.26
N LEU A 108 -3.19 -13.31 -16.72
CA LEU A 108 -2.12 -12.46 -17.27
C LEU A 108 -0.72 -13.03 -17.03
N LYS A 109 -0.55 -14.02 -16.13
CA LYS A 109 0.75 -14.68 -15.90
C LYS A 109 1.32 -15.32 -17.17
N ALA A 110 0.45 -15.85 -18.03
CA ALA A 110 0.85 -16.45 -19.31
C ALA A 110 1.47 -15.43 -20.28
N ILE A 111 1.13 -14.15 -20.13
CA ILE A 111 1.63 -13.05 -20.99
C ILE A 111 2.98 -12.54 -20.47
N VAL A 112 3.21 -12.58 -19.16
CA VAL A 112 4.44 -12.10 -18.51
C VAL A 112 5.67 -12.95 -18.80
N THR A 113 5.51 -14.25 -19.08
CA THR A 113 6.63 -15.16 -19.43
C THR A 113 7.36 -14.76 -20.71
N HIS A 114 6.77 -13.91 -21.57
CA HIS A 114 7.36 -13.51 -22.85
C HIS A 114 7.92 -12.07 -22.88
N ASN A 115 7.50 -11.18 -21.98
CA ASN A 115 7.78 -9.72 -22.06
C ASN A 115 8.47 -9.15 -20.82
N ARG A 116 9.14 -9.96 -20.00
CA ARG A 116 9.71 -9.50 -18.72
C ARG A 116 10.78 -8.42 -18.94
N PRO A 117 10.64 -7.20 -18.40
CA PRO A 117 11.74 -6.25 -18.35
C PRO A 117 12.88 -6.83 -17.49
N HIS A 118 14.11 -6.74 -17.97
CA HIS A 118 15.29 -7.44 -17.48
C HIS A 118 15.80 -7.07 -16.08
N ILE A 119 15.20 -6.12 -15.36
CA ILE A 119 15.97 -5.36 -14.36
C ILE A 119 15.98 -6.03 -12.97
N THR A 120 14.93 -6.71 -12.51
CA THR A 120 14.92 -7.27 -11.13
C THR A 120 14.05 -8.52 -11.02
N GLY A 121 14.67 -9.71 -11.05
CA GLY A 121 13.95 -11.00 -11.00
C GLY A 121 13.34 -11.35 -9.64
N SER A 122 13.69 -10.62 -8.57
CA SER A 122 13.22 -10.82 -7.20
C SER A 122 13.07 -9.49 -6.45
N VAL A 123 12.32 -9.49 -5.35
CA VAL A 123 12.17 -8.29 -4.49
C VAL A 123 13.52 -7.84 -3.92
N ALA A 124 14.40 -8.79 -3.59
CA ALA A 124 15.75 -8.49 -3.10
C ALA A 124 16.61 -7.79 -4.17
N ALA A 125 16.52 -8.22 -5.44
CA ALA A 125 17.22 -7.57 -6.53
C ALA A 125 16.68 -6.14 -6.78
N LEU A 126 15.36 -5.95 -6.63
CA LEU A 126 14.74 -4.62 -6.70
C LEU A 126 15.22 -3.69 -5.60
N GLU A 127 15.23 -4.18 -4.37
CA GLU A 127 15.71 -3.42 -3.22
C GLU A 127 17.18 -3.01 -3.39
N GLN A 128 18.05 -3.94 -3.78
CA GLN A 128 19.45 -3.64 -4.06
C GLN A 128 19.61 -2.61 -5.18
N PHE A 129 18.89 -2.77 -6.28
CA PHE A 129 18.91 -1.82 -7.39
C PHE A 129 18.49 -0.41 -6.95
N ILE A 130 17.40 -0.29 -6.20
CA ILE A 130 16.93 1.02 -5.72
C ILE A 130 17.92 1.65 -4.74
N GLU A 131 18.48 0.87 -3.82
CA GLU A 131 19.46 1.35 -2.85
C GLU A 131 20.73 1.84 -3.55
N GLU A 132 21.29 1.03 -4.46
CA GLU A 132 22.53 1.33 -5.15
C GLU A 132 22.39 2.44 -6.19
N LYS A 133 21.25 2.54 -6.86
CA LYS A 133 21.07 3.52 -7.94
C LYS A 133 20.55 4.86 -7.42
N TYR A 134 19.73 4.86 -6.39
CA TYR A 134 19.00 6.05 -5.95
C TYR A 134 19.22 6.39 -4.48
N LEU A 135 18.87 5.50 -3.55
CA LEU A 135 18.78 5.88 -2.13
C LEU A 135 20.13 6.20 -1.50
N LYS A 136 21.23 5.59 -1.92
CA LYS A 136 22.57 5.88 -1.37
C LYS A 136 23.04 7.33 -1.58
N PHE A 137 22.41 8.05 -2.51
CA PHE A 137 22.72 9.46 -2.81
C PHE A 137 21.74 10.44 -2.16
N CYS A 138 20.69 9.93 -1.49
CA CYS A 138 19.72 10.75 -0.79
C CYS A 138 20.30 11.31 0.51
N ASP A 139 19.79 12.48 0.90
CA ASP A 139 20.15 13.18 2.13
C ASP A 139 18.91 13.26 3.03
N GLU A 140 18.94 12.62 4.20
CA GLU A 140 17.80 12.58 5.12
C GLU A 140 17.40 13.96 5.67
N SER A 141 18.24 14.99 5.55
CA SER A 141 17.88 16.37 5.91
C SER A 141 16.98 17.06 4.87
N ASN A 142 16.97 16.56 3.63
CA ASN A 142 16.11 17.08 2.57
C ASN A 142 14.71 16.42 2.66
N PRO A 143 13.61 17.21 2.71
CA PRO A 143 12.25 16.68 2.84
C PRO A 143 11.85 15.64 1.77
N LEU A 144 12.18 15.89 0.50
CA LEU A 144 11.83 14.99 -0.60
C LEU A 144 12.64 13.69 -0.52
N HIS A 145 13.91 13.78 -0.17
CA HIS A 145 14.77 12.61 0.02
C HIS A 145 14.33 11.78 1.22
N PHE A 146 14.05 12.43 2.36
CA PHE A 146 13.52 11.78 3.55
C PHE A 146 12.23 11.02 3.25
N MET A 147 11.27 11.68 2.58
CA MET A 147 10.03 11.05 2.15
C MET A 147 10.30 9.83 1.26
N THR A 148 11.13 10.00 0.23
CA THR A 148 11.52 8.96 -0.73
C THR A 148 12.14 7.75 -0.04
N ILE A 149 13.09 7.95 0.88
CA ILE A 149 13.76 6.87 1.60
C ILE A 149 12.75 6.03 2.38
N TRP A 150 11.98 6.68 3.26
CA TRP A 150 11.11 5.96 4.20
C TRP A 150 9.87 5.39 3.52
N SER A 151 9.32 6.07 2.51
CA SER A 151 8.23 5.50 1.71
C SER A 151 8.69 4.28 0.94
N THR A 152 9.88 4.33 0.32
CA THR A 152 10.42 3.20 -0.46
C THR A 152 10.64 1.98 0.41
N ARG A 153 11.29 2.15 1.56
CA ARG A 153 11.51 1.06 2.54
C ARG A 153 10.19 0.46 3.03
N CYS A 154 9.17 1.29 3.27
CA CYS A 154 7.83 0.82 3.63
C CYS A 154 7.19 -0.02 2.50
N HIS A 155 7.25 0.45 1.25
CA HIS A 155 6.68 -0.26 0.11
C HIS A 155 7.41 -1.59 -0.16
N LEU A 156 8.74 -1.63 -0.08
CA LEU A 156 9.50 -2.87 -0.26
C LEU A 156 9.15 -3.90 0.82
N ALA A 157 9.01 -3.48 2.09
CA ALA A 157 8.56 -4.35 3.16
C ALA A 157 7.12 -4.87 2.92
N LYS A 158 6.21 -4.01 2.44
CA LYS A 158 4.85 -4.41 2.04
C LYS A 158 4.86 -5.46 0.94
N ILE A 159 5.71 -5.29 -0.07
CA ILE A 159 5.82 -6.22 -1.20
C ILE A 159 6.31 -7.60 -0.73
N ARG A 160 7.29 -7.64 0.18
CA ARG A 160 7.77 -8.91 0.78
C ARG A 160 6.66 -9.62 1.56
N LEU A 161 5.91 -8.86 2.36
CA LEU A 161 4.76 -9.40 3.09
C LEU A 161 3.68 -9.95 2.14
N ALA A 162 3.38 -9.25 1.04
CA ALA A 162 2.43 -9.70 0.02
C ALA A 162 2.91 -10.96 -0.72
N GLU A 163 4.21 -11.05 -1.02
CA GLU A 163 4.82 -12.25 -1.61
C GLU A 163 4.65 -13.46 -0.69
N HIS A 164 4.86 -13.29 0.62
CA HIS A 164 4.64 -14.33 1.61
C HIS A 164 3.18 -14.82 1.64
N TYR A 165 2.21 -13.89 1.69
CA TYR A 165 0.78 -14.25 1.67
C TYR A 165 0.41 -15.05 0.42
N SER A 166 0.94 -14.68 -0.75
CA SER A 166 0.67 -15.40 -2.00
C SER A 166 1.21 -16.84 -2.00
N LYS A 167 2.38 -17.07 -1.39
CA LYS A 167 2.97 -18.41 -1.25
C LYS A 167 2.16 -19.31 -0.32
N HIS A 168 1.61 -18.74 0.75
CA HIS A 168 0.95 -19.50 1.81
C HIS A 168 -0.58 -19.54 1.72
N SER A 169 -1.22 -18.70 0.88
CA SER A 169 -2.68 -18.76 0.65
C SER A 169 -3.14 -20.07 0.01
N LYS A 170 -2.22 -20.83 -0.59
CA LYS A 170 -2.48 -22.15 -1.21
C LYS A 170 -2.20 -23.32 -0.27
N SER A 171 -1.74 -23.07 0.96
CA SER A 171 -1.42 -24.10 1.96
C SER A 171 -2.41 -24.03 3.14
N GLN A 172 -2.94 -25.19 3.55
CA GLN A 172 -3.68 -25.36 4.82
C GLN A 172 -2.85 -24.91 6.04
N PRO A 173 -3.48 -24.62 7.20
CA PRO A 173 -3.16 -23.48 8.05
C PRO A 173 -1.67 -23.38 8.39
N LEU A 174 -1.12 -22.17 8.19
CA LEU A 174 0.22 -21.71 8.58
C LEU A 174 0.76 -22.54 9.75
N GLN A 175 1.59 -23.54 9.46
CA GLN A 175 2.37 -24.18 10.51
C GLN A 175 3.38 -23.15 10.98
N ALA A 176 3.28 -22.78 12.25
CA ALA A 176 4.17 -21.82 12.89
C ALA A 176 5.61 -22.33 12.82
N GLY A 177 6.39 -21.77 11.90
CA GLY A 177 7.79 -22.08 11.67
C GLY A 177 8.65 -20.81 11.62
N LYS A 178 9.95 -20.96 11.40
CA LYS A 178 10.94 -19.86 11.31
C LYS A 178 10.61 -18.79 10.25
N ASP A 179 9.84 -19.15 9.22
CA ASP A 179 9.44 -18.21 8.17
C ASP A 179 8.56 -17.09 8.73
N ASP A 180 7.73 -17.41 9.72
CA ASP A 180 6.76 -16.48 10.31
C ASP A 180 7.44 -15.31 11.08
N ASP A 181 8.64 -15.56 11.59
CA ASP A 181 9.43 -14.52 12.26
C ASP A 181 10.04 -13.55 11.24
N THR A 182 10.44 -14.02 10.05
CA THR A 182 10.96 -13.14 8.97
C THR A 182 9.88 -12.18 8.48
N GLU A 183 8.64 -12.65 8.38
CA GLU A 183 7.53 -11.80 7.94
C GLU A 183 7.08 -10.80 8.99
N ALA A 184 7.15 -11.20 10.27
CA ALA A 184 6.98 -10.25 11.37
C ALA A 184 8.00 -9.11 11.26
N HIS A 185 9.25 -9.36 10.84
CA HIS A 185 10.21 -8.28 10.59
C HIS A 185 9.75 -7.33 9.48
N HIS A 186 9.16 -7.83 8.39
CA HIS A 186 8.65 -6.98 7.32
C HIS A 186 7.43 -6.15 7.75
N ALA A 187 6.49 -6.74 8.48
CA ALA A 187 5.35 -6.02 9.03
C ALA A 187 5.80 -4.94 10.04
N LEU A 188 6.70 -5.27 10.95
CA LEU A 188 7.27 -4.30 11.90
C LEU A 188 8.02 -3.18 11.17
N ARG A 189 8.77 -3.52 10.12
CA ARG A 189 9.48 -2.54 9.29
C ARG A 189 8.53 -1.53 8.64
N MET A 190 7.34 -1.96 8.19
CA MET A 190 6.32 -1.04 7.67
C MET A 190 5.89 -0.04 8.75
N LEU A 191 5.59 -0.51 9.97
CA LEU A 191 5.17 0.36 11.08
C LEU A 191 6.28 1.34 11.52
N GLU A 192 7.54 0.90 11.54
CA GLU A 192 8.69 1.76 11.84
C GLU A 192 8.87 2.86 10.79
N CYS A 193 8.85 2.50 9.50
CA CYS A 193 9.01 3.48 8.41
C CYS A 193 7.87 4.50 8.44
N ASP A 194 6.66 4.02 8.67
CA ASP A 194 5.47 4.83 8.76
C ASP A 194 5.49 5.79 9.96
N ALA A 195 5.93 5.31 11.13
CA ALA A 195 6.13 6.14 12.31
C ALA A 195 7.16 7.25 12.06
N LYS A 196 8.27 6.93 11.36
CA LYS A 196 9.28 7.92 10.97
C LYS A 196 8.75 8.98 10.01
N LEU A 197 7.91 8.58 9.06
CA LEU A 197 7.26 9.52 8.14
C LEU A 197 6.33 10.47 8.89
N ILE A 198 5.39 9.95 9.68
CA ILE A 198 4.34 10.77 10.29
C ILE A 198 4.83 11.62 11.48
N SER A 199 5.92 11.23 12.13
CA SER A 199 6.52 12.01 13.23
C SER A 199 7.48 13.09 12.76
N SER A 200 7.91 13.07 11.49
CA SER A 200 8.91 14.01 10.98
C SER A 200 8.29 15.33 10.53
N PRO A 201 8.69 16.48 11.13
CA PRO A 201 8.18 17.78 10.71
C PRO A 201 8.66 18.16 9.30
N LEU A 202 9.73 17.53 8.78
CA LEU A 202 10.29 17.80 7.45
C LEU A 202 9.26 17.61 6.34
N ILE A 203 8.35 16.64 6.50
CA ILE A 203 7.42 16.25 5.44
C ILE A 203 5.97 16.59 5.78
N ARG A 204 5.74 17.56 6.67
CA ARG A 204 4.39 17.97 7.12
C ARG A 204 3.44 18.28 5.96
N GLN A 205 3.93 18.95 4.92
CA GLN A 205 3.13 19.28 3.72
C GLN A 205 2.75 18.04 2.87
N PHE A 206 3.38 16.90 3.10
CA PHE A 206 3.14 15.64 2.39
C PHE A 206 2.39 14.61 3.24
N TYR A 207 1.89 14.99 4.42
CA TYR A 207 1.14 14.07 5.30
C TYR A 207 -0.11 13.49 4.64
N TRP A 208 -0.75 14.21 3.72
CA TRP A 208 -1.85 13.66 2.92
C TRP A 208 -1.45 12.36 2.21
N CYS A 209 -0.23 12.28 1.66
CA CYS A 209 0.27 11.11 0.96
C CYS A 209 0.58 9.95 1.93
N VAL A 210 1.17 10.27 3.09
CA VAL A 210 1.47 9.29 4.15
C VAL A 210 0.19 8.74 4.80
N ASN A 211 -0.84 9.57 4.96
CA ASN A 211 -2.14 9.16 5.49
C ASN A 211 -2.89 8.27 4.51
N LEU A 212 -2.85 8.59 3.22
CA LEU A 212 -3.35 7.69 2.19
C LEU A 212 -2.66 6.34 2.22
N ALA A 213 -1.40 6.24 2.69
CA ALA A 213 -0.61 5.01 2.74
C ALA A 213 -0.61 4.30 4.12
N PHE A 214 -1.67 4.43 4.93
CA PHE A 214 -1.77 3.78 6.24
C PHE A 214 -1.40 2.26 6.16
N PRO A 215 -0.44 1.77 6.98
CA PRO A 215 0.10 0.41 6.90
C PRO A 215 -0.83 -0.64 7.54
N PHE A 216 -2.10 -0.67 7.13
CA PHE A 216 -3.10 -1.61 7.66
C PHE A 216 -2.67 -3.09 7.56
N PRO A 217 -2.08 -3.58 6.45
CA PRO A 217 -1.67 -4.98 6.35
C PRO A 217 -0.65 -5.39 7.42
N ALA A 218 0.24 -4.49 7.83
CA ALA A 218 1.20 -4.76 8.89
C ALA A 218 0.53 -4.91 10.26
N TRP A 219 -0.38 -3.97 10.60
CA TRP A 219 -1.17 -4.05 11.83
C TRP A 219 -1.96 -5.36 11.91
N MET A 220 -2.55 -5.78 10.78
CA MET A 220 -3.32 -7.01 10.68
C MET A 220 -2.45 -8.24 10.88
N PHE A 221 -1.35 -8.35 10.14
CA PHE A 221 -0.40 -9.46 10.29
C PHE A 221 0.11 -9.59 11.73
N ILE A 222 0.58 -8.49 12.33
CA ILE A 222 1.13 -8.50 13.68
C ILE A 222 0.05 -8.89 14.70
N ALA A 223 -1.18 -8.38 14.57
CA ALA A 223 -2.26 -8.74 15.49
C ALA A 223 -2.65 -10.22 15.40
N GLN A 224 -2.76 -10.76 14.18
CA GLN A 224 -3.01 -12.20 13.96
C GLN A 224 -1.89 -13.05 14.57
N GLN A 225 -0.63 -12.65 14.37
CA GLN A 225 0.53 -13.31 14.93
C GLN A 225 0.52 -13.32 16.46
N LEU A 226 0.34 -12.15 17.08
CA LEU A 226 0.30 -12.01 18.53
C LEU A 226 -0.91 -12.72 19.16
N LYS A 227 -2.02 -12.83 18.43
CA LYS A 227 -3.17 -13.64 18.87
C LYS A 227 -2.85 -15.14 18.89
N ARG A 228 -2.15 -15.64 17.86
CA ARG A 228 -1.78 -17.07 17.73
C ARG A 228 -0.61 -17.45 18.64
N ARG A 229 0.38 -16.57 18.77
CA ARG A 229 1.64 -16.78 19.52
C ARG A 229 1.87 -15.60 20.47
N PRO A 230 1.07 -15.44 21.53
CA PRO A 230 1.13 -14.28 22.44
C PRO A 230 2.44 -14.13 23.22
N LEU A 231 3.23 -15.21 23.30
CA LEU A 231 4.50 -15.28 24.02
C LEU A 231 5.70 -15.49 23.06
N THR A 232 5.56 -15.17 21.77
CA THR A 232 6.69 -15.24 20.83
C THR A 232 7.83 -14.32 21.26
N ASP A 233 9.08 -14.67 20.92
CA ASP A 233 10.27 -13.87 21.25
C ASP A 233 10.17 -12.42 20.72
N MET A 234 9.41 -12.22 19.64
CA MET A 234 9.16 -10.91 19.04
C MET A 234 7.95 -10.17 19.64
N ALA A 235 7.25 -10.73 20.63
CA ALA A 235 6.00 -10.19 21.13
C ALA A 235 6.19 -8.80 21.73
N GLU A 236 7.16 -8.67 22.64
CA GLU A 236 7.45 -7.40 23.31
C GLU A 236 7.82 -6.29 22.32
N ARG A 237 8.79 -6.58 21.44
CA ARG A 237 9.17 -5.68 20.35
C ARG A 237 8.00 -5.30 19.44
N SER A 238 7.09 -6.23 19.18
CA SER A 238 5.92 -5.95 18.34
C SER A 238 4.97 -4.96 19.00
N TRP A 239 4.68 -5.13 20.29
CA TRP A 239 3.85 -4.20 21.04
C TRP A 239 4.51 -2.83 21.18
N GLU A 240 5.83 -2.76 21.38
CA GLU A 240 6.58 -1.51 21.42
C GLU A 240 6.47 -0.71 20.11
N ILE A 241 6.67 -1.38 18.96
CA ILE A 241 6.60 -0.75 17.64
C ILE A 241 5.16 -0.32 17.31
N MET A 242 4.18 -1.16 17.64
CA MET A 242 2.75 -0.82 17.51
C MET A 242 2.42 0.42 18.34
N ASP A 243 2.86 0.49 19.60
CA ASP A 243 2.67 1.65 20.46
C ASP A 243 3.35 2.90 19.89
N ALA A 244 4.59 2.80 19.42
CA ALA A 244 5.31 3.93 18.83
C ALA A 244 4.60 4.46 17.57
N ASN A 245 4.16 3.56 16.68
CA ASN A 245 3.42 3.93 15.47
C ASN A 245 2.06 4.56 15.82
N TYR A 246 1.34 3.97 16.77
CA TYR A 246 0.05 4.48 17.25
C TYR A 246 0.19 5.90 17.82
N LYS A 247 1.20 6.12 18.67
CA LYS A 247 1.47 7.43 19.26
C LYS A 247 1.74 8.48 18.19
N ALA A 248 2.59 8.14 17.22
CA ALA A 248 2.93 9.03 16.13
C ALA A 248 1.72 9.43 15.27
N ARG A 249 0.76 8.52 15.05
CA ARG A 249 -0.41 8.76 14.19
C ARG A 249 -1.60 9.42 14.90
N TRP A 250 -1.95 8.94 16.08
CA TRP A 250 -3.29 9.16 16.63
C TRP A 250 -3.36 9.61 18.09
N MET A 251 -2.25 9.65 18.82
CA MET A 251 -2.29 10.09 20.23
C MET A 251 -2.72 11.56 20.38
N HIS A 252 -2.45 12.39 19.37
CA HIS A 252 -2.75 13.83 19.39
C HIS A 252 -3.83 14.27 18.41
N THR A 253 -4.54 13.32 17.79
CA THR A 253 -5.55 13.64 16.78
C THR A 253 -6.88 13.02 17.18
N ASP A 254 -7.89 13.86 17.43
CA ASP A 254 -9.26 13.37 17.60
C ASP A 254 -9.80 12.98 16.24
N GLN A 255 -9.84 11.68 16.01
CA GLN A 255 -10.29 11.13 14.76
C GLN A 255 -11.74 10.67 14.90
N PRO A 256 -12.61 10.88 13.90
CA PRO A 256 -14.02 10.48 13.97
C PRO A 256 -14.15 8.96 14.12
N ASN A 257 -15.13 8.49 14.89
CA ASN A 257 -15.36 7.06 15.10
C ASN A 257 -15.87 6.42 13.80
N SER A 258 -14.98 5.76 13.04
CA SER A 258 -15.35 5.07 11.80
C SER A 258 -15.48 3.55 12.01
N PRO A 259 -16.32 2.84 11.22
CA PRO A 259 -16.45 1.38 11.31
C PRO A 259 -15.11 0.67 11.13
N PHE A 260 -14.27 1.14 10.19
CA PHE A 260 -12.90 0.66 10.02
C PHE A 260 -12.09 0.70 11.32
N ARG A 261 -12.13 1.83 12.05
CA ARG A 261 -11.39 1.94 13.32
C ARG A 261 -11.91 0.96 14.35
N ARG A 262 -13.22 0.74 14.43
CA ARG A 262 -13.81 -0.24 15.36
C ARG A 262 -13.34 -1.66 15.05
N ILE A 263 -13.31 -2.05 13.77
CA ILE A 263 -12.82 -3.36 13.33
C ILE A 263 -11.34 -3.52 13.68
N TRP A 264 -10.53 -2.52 13.32
CA TRP A 264 -9.11 -2.49 13.65
C TRP A 264 -8.89 -2.59 15.17
N ALA A 265 -9.61 -1.81 15.98
CA ALA A 265 -9.50 -1.83 17.43
C ALA A 265 -9.90 -3.19 18.04
N LYS A 266 -10.95 -3.84 17.52
CA LYS A 266 -11.35 -5.21 17.93
C LYS A 266 -10.24 -6.21 17.66
N MET A 267 -9.61 -6.15 16.48
CA MET A 267 -8.51 -7.04 16.11
C MET A 267 -7.31 -6.88 17.04
N ILE A 268 -6.90 -5.65 17.35
CA ILE A 268 -5.81 -5.39 18.31
C ILE A 268 -6.21 -5.85 19.72
N GLY A 269 -7.46 -5.62 20.11
CA GLY A 269 -8.03 -6.07 21.39
C GLY A 269 -7.99 -7.58 21.57
N GLN A 270 -8.30 -8.36 20.53
CA GLN A 270 -8.23 -9.82 20.59
C GLN A 270 -6.79 -10.33 20.75
N ALA A 271 -5.83 -9.71 20.05
CA ALA A 271 -4.41 -10.04 20.23
C ALA A 271 -3.94 -9.73 21.65
N TRP A 272 -4.39 -8.61 22.22
CA TRP A 272 -4.11 -8.26 23.60
C TRP A 272 -4.72 -9.25 24.59
N GLN A 273 -5.98 -9.63 24.39
CA GLN A 273 -6.68 -10.58 25.27
C GLN A 273 -5.96 -11.94 25.30
N ALA A 274 -5.54 -12.45 24.14
CA ALA A 274 -4.74 -13.68 24.05
C ALA A 274 -3.44 -13.57 24.86
N ARG A 275 -2.78 -12.40 24.86
CA ARG A 275 -1.59 -12.14 25.68
C ARG A 275 -1.89 -12.10 27.16
N VAL A 276 -2.96 -11.44 27.58
CA VAL A 276 -3.41 -11.41 28.98
C VAL A 276 -3.68 -12.82 29.50
N ASP A 277 -4.39 -13.65 28.71
CA ASP A 277 -4.71 -15.02 29.10
C ASP A 277 -3.44 -15.88 29.24
N ALA A 278 -2.49 -15.74 28.30
CA ALA A 278 -1.20 -16.43 28.37
C ALA A 278 -0.35 -16.04 29.61
N TYR A 279 -0.26 -14.75 29.94
CA TYR A 279 0.45 -14.28 31.13
C TYR A 279 -0.26 -14.67 32.43
N ARG A 280 -1.60 -14.71 32.44
CA ARG A 280 -2.38 -15.21 33.58
C ARG A 280 -2.01 -16.66 33.91
N HIS A 281 -1.82 -17.51 32.89
CA HIS A 281 -1.38 -18.89 33.08
C HIS A 281 0.06 -19.00 33.62
N LEU A 282 0.93 -18.06 33.29
CA LEU A 282 2.31 -18.00 33.79
C LEU A 282 2.44 -17.37 35.19
N GLY A 283 1.40 -16.70 35.69
CA GLY A 283 1.44 -15.96 36.96
C GLY A 283 2.40 -14.77 36.94
N MET A 284 2.75 -14.26 35.75
CA MET A 284 3.67 -13.13 35.59
C MET A 284 2.89 -11.80 35.44
N PRO A 285 3.45 -10.69 35.95
CA PRO A 285 2.88 -9.37 35.68
C PRO A 285 3.00 -9.04 34.18
N LEU A 286 1.97 -8.38 33.65
CA LEU A 286 1.92 -7.93 32.25
C LEU A 286 1.61 -6.44 32.23
N GLU A 287 2.52 -5.64 31.69
CA GLU A 287 2.30 -4.20 31.49
C GLU A 287 1.40 -3.95 30.28
N GLN A 288 0.41 -3.08 30.43
CA GLN A 288 -0.53 -2.74 29.37
C GLN A 288 0.05 -1.71 28.40
N PRO A 289 0.11 -2.00 27.08
CA PRO A 289 0.52 -1.04 26.05
C PRO A 289 -0.39 0.18 25.99
N GLN A 290 0.17 1.33 25.61
CA GLN A 290 -0.58 2.59 25.53
C GLN A 290 -1.67 2.57 24.47
N VAL A 291 -1.47 1.85 23.36
CA VAL A 291 -2.51 1.64 22.35
C VAL A 291 -3.76 1.02 22.96
N ILE A 292 -3.61 0.06 23.87
CA ILE A 292 -4.73 -0.61 24.54
C ILE A 292 -5.41 0.33 25.53
N THR A 293 -4.63 1.05 26.33
CA THR A 293 -5.17 2.04 27.28
C THR A 293 -6.04 3.06 26.56
N HIS A 294 -5.52 3.65 25.49
CA HIS A 294 -6.25 4.66 24.73
C HIS A 294 -7.48 4.10 24.00
N LEU A 295 -7.40 2.86 23.47
CA LEU A 295 -8.57 2.19 22.88
C LEU A 295 -9.69 1.95 23.90
N LYS A 296 -9.37 1.58 25.14
CA LYS A 296 -10.37 1.42 26.22
C LYS A 296 -10.99 2.76 26.60
N GLU A 297 -10.15 3.77 26.85
CA GLU A 297 -10.58 5.07 27.37
C GLU A 297 -11.33 5.91 26.33
N LYS A 298 -10.79 6.06 25.12
CA LYS A 298 -11.37 6.94 24.09
C LYS A 298 -12.42 6.27 23.22
N MET A 299 -12.36 4.95 23.03
CA MET A 299 -13.33 4.24 22.18
C MET A 299 -14.35 3.43 22.99
N GLY A 300 -14.26 3.40 24.32
CA GLY A 300 -15.17 2.64 25.17
C GLY A 300 -15.14 1.13 24.90
N MET A 301 -14.02 0.63 24.38
CA MET A 301 -13.89 -0.76 23.97
C MET A 301 -13.63 -1.64 25.20
N ASP A 302 -14.54 -2.59 25.45
CA ASP A 302 -14.28 -3.71 26.34
C ASP A 302 -13.73 -4.89 25.53
N PHE A 303 -12.54 -5.34 25.92
CA PHE A 303 -11.85 -6.45 25.27
C PHE A 303 -12.08 -7.78 25.98
N THR A 304 -12.75 -7.77 27.14
CA THR A 304 -13.05 -8.98 27.90
C THR A 304 -14.14 -9.80 27.20
N GLY A 305 -13.91 -11.11 27.06
CA GLY A 305 -14.90 -12.01 26.47
C GLY A 305 -15.30 -11.70 25.01
N LEU A 306 -14.46 -10.97 24.25
CA LEU A 306 -14.74 -10.66 22.85
C LEU A 306 -15.00 -11.96 22.08
N PRO A 307 -16.12 -12.07 21.33
CA PRO A 307 -16.35 -13.22 20.47
C PRO A 307 -15.18 -13.34 19.51
N HIS A 308 -14.73 -14.58 19.29
CA HIS A 308 -13.69 -14.82 18.31
C HIS A 308 -14.20 -14.29 16.98
N MET A 309 -13.50 -13.32 16.38
CA MET A 309 -13.83 -12.89 15.03
C MET A 309 -13.60 -14.12 14.16
N GLU A 310 -14.64 -14.64 13.52
CA GLU A 310 -14.48 -15.87 12.73
C GLU A 310 -13.34 -15.66 11.72
N GLU A 311 -12.51 -16.70 11.56
CA GLU A 311 -11.37 -16.66 10.65
C GLU A 311 -11.82 -16.28 9.23
N THR A 312 -13.06 -16.58 8.85
CA THR A 312 -13.78 -16.17 7.63
C THR A 312 -14.06 -14.66 7.52
N ALA A 313 -14.37 -13.95 8.60
CA ALA A 313 -14.59 -12.50 8.60
C ALA A 313 -13.27 -11.73 8.49
N VAL A 314 -12.23 -12.24 9.16
CA VAL A 314 -10.86 -11.75 9.03
C VAL A 314 -10.31 -12.09 7.64
N MET A 315 -10.57 -13.30 7.12
CA MET A 315 -10.21 -13.69 5.76
C MET A 315 -10.99 -12.90 4.71
N LYS A 316 -12.23 -12.47 4.96
CA LYS A 316 -12.95 -11.53 4.08
C LYS A 316 -12.32 -10.14 4.10
N LEU A 317 -11.78 -9.71 5.25
CA LEU A 317 -10.97 -8.50 5.37
C LEU A 317 -9.58 -8.65 4.74
N ASP A 318 -9.01 -9.85 4.79
CA ASP A 318 -7.84 -10.25 4.00
C ASP A 318 -8.23 -10.20 2.52
N HIS A 319 -9.42 -10.68 2.13
CA HIS A 319 -9.95 -10.69 0.76
C HIS A 319 -10.26 -9.29 0.21
N LEU A 320 -10.60 -8.32 1.07
CA LEU A 320 -10.66 -6.89 0.75
C LEU A 320 -9.29 -6.31 0.35
N SER A 321 -8.20 -7.07 0.47
CA SER A 321 -6.89 -6.77 -0.11
C SER A 321 -6.20 -7.94 -0.83
N LEU A 322 -6.72 -9.18 -0.77
CA LEU A 322 -5.97 -10.41 -1.08
C LEU A 322 -6.83 -11.59 -1.60
N ALA A 323 -8.02 -11.39 -2.19
CA ALA A 323 -8.76 -12.49 -2.84
C ALA A 323 -8.21 -12.83 -4.24
N PRO A 324 -7.83 -14.09 -4.52
CA PRO A 324 -7.64 -14.57 -5.88
C PRO A 324 -9.01 -14.84 -6.52
N SER A 325 -9.21 -14.36 -7.75
CA SER A 325 -10.43 -14.61 -8.53
C SER A 325 -10.64 -16.12 -8.77
N GLN A 326 -11.80 -16.66 -8.39
CA GLN A 326 -12.31 -17.93 -8.92
C GLN A 326 -12.82 -17.68 -10.35
N GLY A 327 -12.18 -18.31 -11.33
CA GLY A 327 -12.52 -18.17 -12.74
C GLY A 327 -13.92 -18.72 -13.03
N LEU A 328 -14.82 -17.86 -13.51
CA LEU A 328 -16.05 -18.29 -14.18
C LEU A 328 -15.70 -18.69 -15.62
N GLY A 329 -16.12 -19.92 -15.95
CA GLY A 329 -15.67 -20.69 -17.09
C GLY A 329 -15.91 -20.07 -18.47
N SER A 330 -15.00 -20.44 -19.35
CA SER A 330 -15.06 -20.31 -20.80
C SER A 330 -16.37 -20.88 -21.38
N GLY A 331 -17.15 -20.01 -22.03
CA GLY A 331 -18.18 -20.35 -23.01
C GLY A 331 -17.96 -19.55 -24.30
N PRO A 332 -18.20 -20.12 -25.50
CA PRO A 332 -17.73 -19.55 -26.75
C PRO A 332 -18.69 -18.49 -27.27
N ASN A 333 -18.35 -17.21 -27.07
CA ASN A 333 -18.73 -16.09 -27.94
C ASN A 333 -18.06 -14.81 -27.45
N ALA A 334 -16.77 -14.67 -27.72
CA ALA A 334 -16.07 -13.39 -27.59
C ALA A 334 -16.19 -12.63 -28.92
N GLN A 335 -17.28 -11.87 -29.08
CA GLN A 335 -17.28 -10.74 -30.02
C GLN A 335 -16.72 -9.52 -29.28
N SER A 336 -15.69 -8.94 -29.87
CA SER A 336 -15.08 -7.67 -29.48
C SER A 336 -16.14 -6.58 -29.27
N GLN A 337 -16.30 -6.14 -28.03
CA GLN A 337 -16.90 -4.83 -27.74
C GLN A 337 -15.81 -3.91 -27.22
N GLY A 338 -15.41 -2.97 -28.07
CA GLY A 338 -14.57 -1.86 -27.70
C GLY A 338 -15.32 -0.92 -26.76
N PHE A 339 -14.66 -0.53 -25.67
CA PHE A 339 -15.17 0.51 -24.79
C PHE A 339 -14.97 1.88 -25.45
N GLY A 340 -16.07 2.44 -25.99
CA GLY A 340 -16.14 3.81 -26.46
C GLY A 340 -16.31 4.78 -25.30
N PHE A 341 -15.38 5.72 -25.14
CA PHE A 341 -15.57 6.89 -24.29
C PHE A 341 -16.51 7.87 -24.99
N GLY A 342 -17.74 7.97 -24.51
CA GLY A 342 -18.70 8.99 -24.94
C GLY A 342 -18.34 10.37 -24.38
N ASN A 343 -18.33 11.37 -25.26
CA ASN A 343 -18.16 12.78 -24.92
C ASN A 343 -19.23 13.26 -23.92
N GLN A 344 -18.81 13.63 -22.71
CA GLN A 344 -19.49 14.62 -21.89
C GLN A 344 -18.48 15.70 -21.52
N SER A 345 -18.89 16.96 -21.70
CA SER A 345 -18.11 18.17 -21.47
C SER A 345 -17.51 18.19 -20.06
N PHE A 346 -16.19 18.39 -20.00
CA PHE A 346 -15.41 18.52 -18.77
C PHE A 346 -15.75 19.87 -18.11
N ASP A 347 -16.53 19.84 -17.02
CA ASP A 347 -16.89 21.03 -16.26
C ASP A 347 -15.92 21.19 -15.07
N GLN A 348 -15.19 22.30 -15.06
CA GLN A 348 -14.08 22.60 -14.15
C GLN A 348 -14.55 22.79 -12.69
N SER A 349 -15.84 23.10 -12.50
CA SER A 349 -16.48 23.28 -11.19
C SER A 349 -16.62 21.98 -10.37
N HIS A 350 -16.71 20.82 -11.04
CA HIS A 350 -16.75 19.51 -10.38
C HIS A 350 -15.40 19.08 -9.82
N LEU A 351 -14.30 19.50 -10.44
CA LEU A 351 -12.94 19.24 -9.96
C LEU A 351 -12.62 20.04 -8.69
N GLU A 352 -13.02 21.31 -8.62
CA GLU A 352 -12.84 22.13 -7.41
C GLU A 352 -13.65 21.56 -6.22
N THR A 353 -14.90 21.16 -6.47
CA THR A 353 -15.76 20.54 -5.45
C THR A 353 -15.23 19.17 -4.98
N ALA A 354 -14.66 18.37 -5.89
CA ALA A 354 -14.04 17.09 -5.57
C ALA A 354 -12.67 17.23 -4.85
N MET A 355 -11.98 18.36 -5.05
CA MET A 355 -10.68 18.66 -4.45
C MET A 355 -10.77 19.37 -3.10
N GLN A 356 -11.92 19.96 -2.75
CA GLN A 356 -12.16 20.67 -1.49
C GLN A 356 -11.77 19.88 -0.21
N PRO A 357 -12.05 18.56 -0.09
CA PRO A 357 -11.67 17.76 1.08
C PRO A 357 -10.16 17.54 1.23
N TYR A 358 -9.37 17.83 0.19
CA TYR A 358 -7.94 17.59 0.14
C TYR A 358 -7.10 18.86 0.39
N LEU A 359 -7.73 20.04 0.38
CA LEU A 359 -7.06 21.34 0.54
C LEU A 359 -7.14 21.92 1.97
N ASP A 360 -8.03 21.38 2.81
CA ASP A 360 -8.18 21.78 4.21
C ASP A 360 -7.86 20.60 5.15
N PRO A 361 -6.78 20.69 5.96
CA PRO A 361 -6.42 19.65 6.94
C PRO A 361 -7.51 19.36 7.98
N GLN A 362 -8.51 20.24 8.14
CA GLN A 362 -9.67 20.02 9.00
C GLN A 362 -10.89 19.45 8.27
N ALA A 363 -10.89 19.42 6.93
CA ALA A 363 -12.00 18.92 6.11
C ALA A 363 -11.72 17.58 5.42
N SER A 364 -10.65 16.87 5.77
CA SER A 364 -10.45 15.46 5.38
C SER A 364 -11.44 14.57 6.14
N GLY A 365 -12.72 14.74 5.82
CA GLY A 365 -13.79 13.82 6.18
C GLY A 365 -13.48 12.48 5.55
N VAL A 366 -13.37 11.48 6.40
CA VAL A 366 -13.40 10.06 6.07
C VAL A 366 -14.46 9.87 4.98
N MET A 367 -14.07 9.30 3.84
CA MET A 367 -15.04 8.78 2.87
C MET A 367 -16.02 7.90 3.66
N ASP A 368 -17.31 8.24 3.64
CA ASP A 368 -18.38 7.35 4.10
C ASP A 368 -18.36 6.14 3.16
N MET A 369 -17.51 5.17 3.50
CA MET A 369 -17.53 3.85 2.90
C MET A 369 -18.71 3.12 3.53
N ASP A 370 -19.62 2.64 2.69
CA ASP A 370 -20.77 1.88 3.11
C ASP A 370 -20.32 0.53 3.69
N PHE A 371 -20.15 0.49 5.00
CA PHE A 371 -19.80 -0.70 5.77
C PHE A 371 -21.04 -1.49 6.22
N SER A 372 -22.24 -1.15 5.76
CA SER A 372 -23.48 -1.84 6.14
C SER A 372 -23.42 -3.34 5.81
N ALA A 373 -22.70 -3.73 4.75
CA ALA A 373 -22.46 -5.13 4.39
C ALA A 373 -21.57 -5.90 5.40
N LEU A 374 -20.78 -5.21 6.24
CA LEU A 374 -19.97 -5.84 7.30
C LEU A 374 -20.77 -6.05 8.60
N ASP A 375 -21.77 -5.20 8.88
CA ASP A 375 -22.61 -5.35 10.07
C ASP A 375 -23.59 -6.53 9.94
N GLU A 376 -24.05 -6.87 8.72
CA GLU A 376 -24.91 -8.06 8.51
C GLU A 376 -24.14 -9.40 8.66
N PHE A 377 -22.83 -9.40 8.41
CA PHE A 377 -22.00 -10.62 8.48
C PHE A 377 -21.40 -10.92 9.85
N LEU A 378 -21.47 -9.97 10.80
CA LEU A 378 -20.88 -10.11 12.15
C LEU A 378 -21.90 -10.54 13.22
N TRP A 379 -23.16 -10.75 12.84
CA TRP A 379 -24.25 -11.18 13.73
C TRP A 379 -24.98 -12.46 13.27
N GLN A 380 -24.35 -13.23 12.38
CA GLN A 380 -24.63 -14.66 12.17
C GLN A 380 -23.38 -15.44 12.53
#